data_AF-A0A0L9UJH4-F1
#
_entry.id   AF-A0A0L9UJH4-F1
#
_cell.length_a   1.000
_cell.length_b   1.000
_cell.length_c   1.000
_cell.angle_alpha   90.00
_cell.angle_beta   90.00
_cell.angle_gamma   90.00
#
_symmetry.space_group_name_H-M   'P 1'
#
loop_
_entity.id
_entity.type
_entity.pdbx_description
1 polymer ?
#
loop_
_entity_poly.entity_id
_entity_poly.type
_entity_poly.pdbx_seq_one_letter_code
_entity_poly.pdbx_strand_id
1 'polypeptide(L)'
;MASSCLSPSQLRATPSRHEVYIESASLALTALGFRAGLFASNNYLSNGYTPRLFSSQLHQLGDLNNRDRLENVCTIGIREKWFDSFALSTPGQFYDFLSFLKTQKGQEALHKMHTREKLVKRGGGALTASDMGFVAMFHAQQNDMSSTISSGRAEIEARLAKAELVVQRIRDELKDFIVDTKVMFVPAGTLVHPPDAQFNRACWQAYLAECGRNGVTARPLSEAMLIDVVRDFGPELRQRAILAHLELPGNRSALEDYCNTQIGFLEARQDHRGAKRFRSLMDAVGAEVFIPVSDSKEGGDGKSNTSRDAEAGGEDQIFSQVDPVTAFGKHTQRRVVTYKPRPTLSRTSKLSFLSPALLLSNLRLAVVREQQGVDRRAIPVASEIANRKVHATMHHGGS
;
A
#
# COMPACT_ATOMS: atom_id res chain seq x y z
N MET A 1 18.25 -109.91 -16.54
CA MET A 1 19.07 -108.85 -15.92
C MET A 1 19.96 -108.23 -16.98
N ALA A 2 19.65 -106.99 -17.36
CA ALA A 2 20.55 -105.99 -17.95
C ALA A 2 19.67 -104.78 -18.32
N SER A 3 19.27 -103.99 -17.32
CA SER A 3 18.60 -102.71 -17.55
C SER A 3 19.68 -101.64 -17.56
N SER A 4 19.93 -101.10 -18.75
CA SER A 4 20.84 -99.98 -18.99
C SER A 4 20.40 -98.76 -18.19
N CYS A 5 21.29 -98.26 -17.34
CA CYS A 5 21.14 -96.96 -16.68
C CYS A 5 21.26 -95.84 -17.72
N LEU A 6 20.13 -95.28 -18.13
CA LEU A 6 20.09 -93.97 -18.78
C LEU A 6 20.21 -92.90 -17.69
N SER A 7 21.22 -92.04 -17.81
CA SER A 7 21.44 -90.89 -16.93
C SER A 7 20.29 -89.88 -17.02
N PRO A 8 19.86 -89.23 -15.91
CA PRO A 8 18.74 -88.27 -15.89
C PRO A 8 18.92 -86.99 -16.72
N SER A 9 20.05 -86.83 -17.42
CA SER A 9 20.45 -85.60 -18.10
C SER A 9 19.92 -85.43 -19.54
N GLN A 10 19.03 -86.31 -20.04
CA GLN A 10 18.48 -86.21 -21.40
C GLN A 10 16.97 -85.99 -21.52
N LEU A 11 16.27 -85.71 -20.42
CA LEU A 11 14.93 -85.13 -20.52
C LEU A 11 15.09 -83.62 -20.75
N ARG A 12 14.87 -83.19 -21.99
CA ARG A 12 14.84 -81.78 -22.41
C ARG A 12 13.83 -81.04 -21.55
N ALA A 13 14.29 -80.44 -20.45
CA ALA A 13 13.46 -79.66 -19.56
C ALA A 13 12.84 -78.52 -20.37
N THR A 14 11.53 -78.33 -20.24
CA THR A 14 10.87 -77.14 -20.78
C THR A 14 11.60 -75.91 -20.24
N PRO A 15 12.08 -75.00 -21.10
CA PRO A 15 12.84 -73.85 -20.64
C PRO A 15 12.01 -73.06 -19.65
N SER A 16 12.62 -72.71 -18.51
CA SER A 16 11.95 -71.94 -17.49
C SER A 16 11.53 -70.58 -18.04
N ARG A 17 10.46 -69.98 -17.49
CA ARG A 17 9.99 -68.64 -17.90
C ARG A 17 11.11 -67.59 -17.89
N HIS A 18 12.08 -67.75 -17.00
CA HIS A 18 13.25 -66.87 -16.88
C HIS A 18 14.22 -67.03 -18.05
N GLU A 19 14.44 -68.27 -18.51
CA GLU A 19 15.31 -68.56 -19.66
C GLU A 19 14.70 -68.05 -20.96
N VAL A 20 13.38 -68.18 -21.15
CA VAL A 20 12.67 -67.60 -22.31
C VAL A 20 12.80 -66.07 -22.34
N TYR A 21 12.74 -65.41 -21.18
CA TYR A 21 12.95 -63.96 -21.10
C TYR A 21 14.40 -63.56 -21.37
N ILE A 22 15.37 -64.33 -20.87
CA ILE A 22 16.80 -64.10 -21.15
C ILE A 22 17.08 -64.28 -22.65
N GLU A 23 16.46 -65.25 -23.30
CA GLU A 23 16.59 -65.46 -24.75
C GLU A 23 16.00 -64.28 -25.55
N SER A 24 14.81 -63.78 -25.17
CA SER A 24 14.22 -62.58 -25.75
C SER A 24 15.10 -61.34 -25.57
N ALA A 25 15.62 -61.12 -24.36
CA ALA A 25 16.57 -60.03 -24.09
C ALA A 25 17.88 -60.18 -24.86
N SER A 26 18.39 -61.41 -24.99
CA SER A 26 19.58 -61.74 -25.77
C SER A 26 19.41 -61.36 -27.24
N LEU A 27 18.27 -61.69 -27.85
CA LEU A 27 17.95 -61.31 -29.23
C LEU A 27 17.91 -59.78 -29.39
N ALA A 28 17.22 -59.08 -28.50
CA ALA A 28 17.10 -57.62 -28.55
C ALA A 28 18.45 -56.91 -28.37
N LEU A 29 19.27 -57.36 -27.42
CA LEU A 29 20.57 -56.76 -27.13
C LEU A 29 21.64 -57.15 -28.15
N THR A 30 21.59 -58.36 -28.69
CA THR A 30 22.48 -58.77 -29.80
C THR A 30 22.19 -57.94 -31.05
N ALA A 31 20.91 -57.60 -31.31
CA ALA A 31 20.54 -56.70 -32.40
C ALA A 31 21.02 -55.24 -32.21
N LEU A 32 21.41 -54.86 -30.99
CA LEU A 32 22.07 -53.59 -30.67
C LEU A 32 23.61 -53.69 -30.75
N GLY A 33 24.18 -54.89 -30.91
CA GLY A 33 25.63 -55.11 -31.06
C GLY A 33 26.33 -55.70 -29.85
N PHE A 34 25.59 -56.15 -28.82
CA PHE A 34 26.16 -56.94 -27.73
C PHE A 34 26.52 -58.36 -28.21
N ARG A 35 27.55 -58.98 -27.61
CA ARG A 35 27.94 -60.35 -27.96
C ARG A 35 26.92 -61.35 -27.40
N ALA A 36 26.44 -62.26 -28.24
CA ALA A 36 25.52 -63.34 -27.82
C ALA A 36 26.07 -64.19 -26.65
N GLY A 37 27.40 -64.32 -26.58
CA GLY A 37 28.07 -65.02 -25.48
C GLY A 37 27.78 -64.44 -24.09
N LEU A 38 27.39 -63.16 -23.96
CA LEU A 38 27.02 -62.55 -22.67
C LEU A 38 25.79 -63.20 -22.03
N PHE A 39 24.94 -63.86 -22.82
CA PHE A 39 23.68 -64.45 -22.36
C PHE A 39 23.76 -65.98 -22.25
N ALA A 40 24.92 -66.58 -22.54
CA ALA A 40 25.12 -68.02 -22.46
C ALA A 40 25.08 -68.51 -21.01
N SER A 41 24.43 -69.66 -20.77
CA SER A 41 24.23 -70.21 -19.42
C SER A 41 25.51 -70.38 -18.62
N ASN A 42 26.59 -70.84 -19.26
CA ASN A 42 27.88 -71.00 -18.60
C ASN A 42 28.47 -69.66 -18.11
N ASN A 43 28.16 -68.54 -18.79
CA ASN A 43 28.76 -67.24 -18.49
C ASN A 43 28.03 -66.51 -17.35
N TYR A 44 26.70 -66.53 -17.29
CA TYR A 44 26.01 -65.92 -16.14
C TYR A 44 26.12 -66.81 -14.89
N LEU A 45 26.11 -68.14 -15.02
CA LEU A 45 26.28 -69.06 -13.89
C LEU A 45 27.69 -68.96 -13.26
N SER A 46 28.75 -68.87 -14.08
CA SER A 46 30.12 -68.70 -13.59
C SER A 46 30.36 -67.38 -12.87
N ASN A 47 29.53 -66.36 -13.13
CA ASN A 47 29.55 -65.07 -12.44
C ASN A 47 28.58 -65.03 -11.25
N GLY A 48 28.03 -66.18 -10.82
CA GLY A 48 27.17 -66.29 -9.63
C GLY A 48 25.70 -65.93 -9.85
N TYR A 49 25.27 -65.73 -11.10
CA TYR A 49 23.89 -65.38 -11.42
C TYR A 49 23.05 -66.62 -11.70
N THR A 50 21.95 -66.81 -10.96
CA THR A 50 20.92 -67.79 -11.34
C THR A 50 20.03 -67.21 -12.46
N PRO A 51 19.35 -68.03 -13.29
CA PRO A 51 18.45 -67.53 -14.34
C PRO A 51 17.39 -66.55 -13.82
N ARG A 52 16.89 -66.77 -12.60
CA ARG A 52 15.95 -65.86 -11.93
C ARG A 52 16.58 -64.51 -11.57
N LEU A 53 17.80 -64.51 -11.04
CA LEU A 53 18.48 -63.28 -10.62
C LEU A 53 18.93 -62.45 -11.84
N PHE A 54 19.42 -63.13 -12.87
CA PHE A 54 19.82 -62.50 -14.12
C PHE A 54 18.63 -61.88 -14.86
N SER A 55 17.52 -62.60 -15.03
CA SER A 55 16.30 -62.03 -15.63
C SER A 55 15.75 -60.84 -14.83
N SER A 56 15.80 -60.87 -13.49
CA SER A 56 15.45 -59.72 -12.64
C SER A 56 16.31 -58.49 -12.90
N GLN A 57 17.59 -58.67 -13.21
CA GLN A 57 18.50 -57.57 -13.56
C GLN A 57 18.22 -57.02 -14.95
N LEU A 58 17.95 -57.90 -15.92
CA LEU A 58 17.58 -57.50 -17.28
C LEU A 58 16.27 -56.69 -17.33
N HIS A 59 15.34 -56.92 -16.40
CA HIS A 59 14.12 -56.10 -16.30
C HIS A 59 14.40 -54.59 -16.06
N GLN A 60 15.58 -54.22 -15.55
CA GLN A 60 15.95 -52.80 -15.38
C GLN A 60 16.12 -52.07 -16.73
N LEU A 61 16.36 -52.80 -17.81
CA LEU A 61 16.47 -52.24 -19.16
C LEU A 61 15.11 -51.77 -19.71
N GLY A 62 14.00 -52.17 -19.07
CA GLY A 62 12.66 -51.74 -19.42
C GLY A 62 12.07 -52.52 -20.61
N ASP A 63 11.46 -51.80 -21.55
CA ASP A 63 10.77 -52.39 -22.69
C ASP A 63 11.76 -52.83 -23.78
N LEU A 64 11.92 -54.14 -23.92
CA LEU A 64 12.83 -54.77 -24.88
C LEU A 64 12.39 -54.56 -26.34
N ASN A 65 11.12 -54.22 -26.59
CA ASN A 65 10.60 -54.00 -27.94
C ASN A 65 10.92 -52.60 -28.47
N ASN A 66 11.22 -51.65 -27.59
CA ASN A 66 11.56 -50.29 -27.96
C ASN A 66 13.07 -50.15 -28.12
N ARG A 67 13.56 -50.40 -29.35
CA ARG A 67 14.98 -50.39 -29.70
C ARG A 67 15.68 -49.09 -29.27
N ASP A 68 15.10 -47.93 -29.59
CA ASP A 68 15.70 -46.62 -29.31
C ASP A 68 15.85 -46.39 -27.79
N ARG A 69 14.83 -46.76 -27.02
CA ARG A 69 14.87 -46.65 -25.56
C ARG A 69 15.88 -47.62 -24.96
N LEU A 70 15.93 -48.85 -25.45
CA LEU A 70 16.88 -49.86 -25.00
C LEU A 70 18.33 -49.41 -25.29
N GLU A 71 18.58 -48.86 -26.47
CA GLU A 71 19.85 -48.26 -26.85
C GLU A 71 20.23 -47.08 -25.95
N ASN A 72 19.31 -46.15 -25.69
CA ASN A 72 19.54 -45.03 -24.78
C ASN A 72 19.91 -45.48 -23.36
N VAL A 73 19.24 -46.52 -22.84
CA VAL A 73 19.56 -47.12 -21.53
C VAL A 73 20.94 -47.76 -21.56
N CYS A 74 21.26 -48.56 -22.57
CA CYS A 74 22.59 -49.17 -22.71
C CYS A 74 23.72 -48.14 -22.89
N THR A 75 23.43 -46.99 -23.52
CA THR A 75 24.39 -45.89 -23.68
C THR A 75 24.77 -45.25 -22.34
N ILE A 76 23.94 -45.40 -21.29
CA ILE A 76 24.34 -45.04 -19.92
C ILE A 76 25.58 -45.83 -19.49
N GLY A 77 25.67 -47.11 -19.87
CA GLY A 77 26.84 -47.94 -19.56
C GLY A 77 28.14 -47.41 -20.15
N ILE A 78 28.08 -46.85 -21.37
CA ILE A 78 29.22 -46.18 -22.01
C ILE A 78 29.54 -44.86 -21.30
N ARG A 79 28.52 -44.03 -21.02
CA ARG A 79 28.70 -42.72 -20.36
C ARG A 79 29.29 -42.84 -18.95
N GLU A 80 28.84 -43.84 -18.19
CA GLU A 80 29.33 -44.14 -16.84
C GLU A 80 30.59 -45.03 -16.85
N LYS A 81 31.17 -45.30 -18.04
CA LYS A 81 32.43 -46.03 -18.25
C LYS A 81 32.45 -47.47 -17.74
N TRP A 82 31.32 -48.16 -17.78
CA TRP A 82 31.25 -49.60 -17.51
C TRP A 82 31.85 -50.43 -18.66
N PHE A 83 31.70 -49.95 -19.90
CA PHE A 83 32.27 -50.54 -21.10
C PHE A 83 32.45 -49.48 -22.20
N ASP A 84 33.47 -49.63 -23.05
CA ASP A 84 33.79 -48.64 -24.09
C ASP A 84 32.84 -48.69 -25.30
N SER A 85 32.32 -49.87 -25.62
CA SER A 85 31.33 -50.09 -26.68
C SER A 85 30.53 -51.36 -26.42
N PHE A 86 29.36 -51.49 -27.05
CA PHE A 86 28.50 -52.68 -26.92
C PHE A 86 29.23 -53.97 -27.36
N ALA A 87 30.04 -53.89 -28.41
CA ALA A 87 30.76 -55.04 -28.96
C ALA A 87 31.98 -55.47 -28.13
N LEU A 88 32.51 -54.60 -27.28
CA LEU A 88 33.69 -54.87 -26.45
C LEU A 88 33.35 -55.16 -24.98
N SER A 89 32.08 -55.09 -24.58
CA SER A 89 31.66 -55.37 -23.21
C SER A 89 31.99 -56.81 -22.81
N THR A 90 32.69 -56.98 -21.69
CA THR A 90 32.91 -58.30 -21.08
C THR A 90 31.70 -58.71 -20.23
N PRO A 91 31.48 -60.02 -19.95
CA PRO A 91 30.39 -60.48 -19.09
C PRO A 91 30.34 -59.78 -17.73
N GLY A 92 31.49 -59.68 -17.04
CA GLY A 92 31.57 -59.02 -15.74
C GLY A 92 31.15 -57.55 -15.79
N GLN A 93 31.71 -56.78 -16.73
CA GLN A 93 31.36 -55.37 -16.93
C GLN A 93 29.86 -55.16 -17.21
N PHE A 94 29.27 -56.04 -18.02
CA PHE A 94 27.85 -55.97 -18.36
C PHE A 94 26.97 -56.27 -17.14
N TYR A 95 27.31 -57.28 -16.34
CA TYR A 95 26.54 -57.63 -15.13
C TYR A 95 26.68 -56.58 -14.03
N ASP A 96 27.87 -55.99 -13.89
CA ASP A 96 28.09 -54.86 -12.96
C ASP A 96 27.29 -53.63 -13.38
N PHE A 97 27.19 -53.36 -14.69
CA PHE A 97 26.29 -52.31 -15.21
C PHE A 97 24.82 -52.58 -14.87
N LEU A 98 24.33 -53.81 -15.06
CA LEU A 98 22.94 -54.16 -14.70
C LEU A 98 22.69 -54.03 -13.19
N SER A 99 23.70 -54.33 -12.38
CA SER A 99 23.67 -54.13 -10.93
C SER A 99 23.66 -52.64 -10.57
N PHE A 100 24.47 -51.83 -11.27
CA PHE A 100 24.51 -50.38 -11.12
C PHE A 100 23.15 -49.73 -11.40
N LEU A 101 22.40 -50.19 -12.42
CA LEU A 101 21.07 -49.65 -12.71
C LEU A 101 20.09 -49.75 -11.53
N LYS A 102 20.28 -50.71 -10.61
CA LYS A 102 19.46 -50.83 -9.38
C LYS A 102 19.85 -49.86 -8.27
N THR A 103 21.04 -49.27 -8.35
CA THR A 103 21.52 -48.31 -7.34
C THR A 103 20.81 -46.96 -7.49
N GLN A 104 20.82 -46.14 -6.44
CA GLN A 104 20.26 -44.78 -6.49
C GLN A 104 20.90 -43.96 -7.63
N LYS A 105 22.22 -44.05 -7.82
CA LYS A 105 22.92 -43.38 -8.92
C LYS A 105 22.46 -43.86 -10.30
N GLY A 106 22.22 -45.16 -10.45
CA GLY A 106 21.66 -45.74 -11.69
C GLY A 106 20.24 -45.25 -11.97
N GLN A 107 19.39 -45.18 -10.94
CA GLN A 107 18.04 -44.66 -11.05
C GLN A 107 18.00 -43.16 -11.39
N GLU A 108 18.91 -42.36 -10.84
CA GLU A 108 19.09 -40.95 -11.22
C GLU A 108 19.52 -40.80 -12.69
N ALA A 109 20.42 -41.67 -13.17
CA ALA A 109 20.85 -41.67 -14.56
C ALA A 109 19.69 -42.01 -15.53
N LEU A 110 18.87 -43.00 -15.17
CA LEU A 110 17.63 -43.36 -15.89
C LEU A 110 16.62 -42.21 -15.86
N HIS A 111 16.47 -41.54 -14.72
CA HIS A 111 15.57 -40.39 -14.59
C HIS A 111 16.02 -39.22 -15.48
N LYS A 112 17.31 -38.88 -15.50
CA LYS A 112 17.88 -37.84 -16.37
C LYS A 112 17.64 -38.14 -17.84
N MET A 113 17.86 -39.39 -18.25
CA MET A 113 17.54 -39.86 -19.61
C MET A 113 16.06 -39.65 -19.93
N HIS A 114 15.16 -40.11 -19.05
CA HIS A 114 13.72 -39.97 -19.25
C HIS A 114 13.26 -38.50 -19.32
N THR A 115 13.83 -37.62 -18.50
CA THR A 115 13.57 -36.19 -18.56
C THR A 115 14.04 -35.59 -19.89
N ARG A 116 15.21 -36.00 -20.38
CA ARG A 116 15.72 -35.58 -21.70
C ARG A 116 14.78 -36.03 -22.83
N GLU A 117 14.32 -37.28 -22.80
CA GLU A 117 13.35 -37.81 -23.78
C GLU A 117 12.04 -37.03 -23.77
N LYS A 118 11.51 -36.68 -22.59
CA LYS A 118 10.31 -35.84 -22.46
C LYS A 118 10.51 -34.46 -23.08
N LEU A 119 11.68 -33.84 -22.88
CA LEU A 119 12.00 -32.55 -23.46
C LEU A 119 12.09 -32.62 -24.99
N VAL A 120 12.74 -33.65 -25.55
CA VAL A 120 12.77 -33.88 -27.01
C VAL A 120 11.35 -34.03 -27.57
N LYS A 121 10.49 -34.83 -26.92
CA LYS A 121 9.09 -35.00 -27.34
C LYS A 121 8.32 -33.70 -27.32
N ARG A 122 8.51 -32.85 -26.30
CA ARG A 122 7.89 -31.52 -26.22
C ARG A 122 8.39 -30.55 -27.31
N GLY A 123 9.62 -30.73 -27.78
CA GLY A 123 10.19 -29.95 -28.87
C GLY A 123 9.66 -30.29 -30.26
N GLY A 124 8.83 -31.34 -30.39
CA GLY A 124 8.17 -31.71 -31.65
C GLY A 124 9.13 -32.03 -32.80
N GLY A 125 10.38 -32.39 -32.49
CA GLY A 125 11.43 -32.67 -33.49
C GLY A 125 12.11 -31.43 -34.08
N ALA A 126 11.58 -30.22 -33.87
CA ALA A 126 12.19 -28.97 -34.34
C ALA A 126 13.22 -28.41 -33.36
N LEU A 127 13.09 -28.73 -32.07
CA LEU A 127 13.92 -28.20 -30.99
C LEU A 127 14.63 -29.33 -30.25
N THR A 128 15.88 -29.06 -29.86
CA THR A 128 16.67 -30.03 -29.10
C THR A 128 16.20 -30.12 -27.65
N ALA A 129 16.61 -31.18 -26.93
CA ALA A 129 16.38 -31.27 -25.49
C ALA A 129 16.97 -30.08 -24.70
N SER A 130 18.07 -29.51 -25.21
CA SER A 130 18.73 -28.35 -24.59
C SER A 130 17.87 -27.10 -24.75
N ASP A 131 17.34 -26.85 -25.94
CA ASP A 131 16.47 -25.70 -26.22
C ASP A 131 15.21 -25.77 -25.35
N MET A 132 14.58 -26.94 -25.30
CA MET A 132 13.41 -27.16 -24.44
C MET A 132 13.73 -27.08 -22.95
N GLY A 133 14.97 -27.39 -22.56
CA GLY A 133 15.48 -27.15 -21.21
C GLY A 133 15.51 -25.66 -20.88
N PHE A 134 16.08 -24.84 -21.75
CA PHE A 134 16.09 -23.38 -21.58
C PHE A 134 14.69 -22.78 -21.55
N VAL A 135 13.78 -23.24 -22.43
CA VAL A 135 12.36 -22.82 -22.42
C VAL A 135 11.71 -23.16 -21.07
N ALA A 136 11.93 -24.36 -20.55
CA ALA A 136 11.39 -24.75 -19.24
C ALA A 136 11.96 -23.91 -18.09
N MET A 137 13.27 -23.62 -18.12
CA MET A 137 13.91 -22.74 -17.14
C MET A 137 13.35 -21.32 -17.20
N PHE A 138 13.14 -20.77 -18.40
CA PHE A 138 12.55 -19.45 -18.59
C PHE A 138 11.12 -19.38 -18.04
N HIS A 139 10.29 -20.38 -18.32
CA HIS A 139 8.94 -20.43 -17.75
C HIS A 139 8.94 -20.57 -16.22
N ALA A 140 9.88 -21.32 -15.64
CA ALA A 140 10.03 -21.37 -14.19
C ALA A 140 10.34 -19.98 -13.62
N GLN A 141 11.31 -19.27 -14.21
CA GLN A 141 11.64 -17.90 -13.80
C GLN A 141 10.46 -16.92 -13.98
N GLN A 142 9.71 -17.05 -15.09
CA GLN A 142 8.53 -16.22 -15.36
C GLN A 142 7.43 -16.44 -14.31
N ASN A 143 7.22 -17.69 -13.90
CA ASN A 143 6.26 -18.04 -12.85
C ASN A 143 6.69 -17.49 -11.49
N ASP A 144 7.98 -17.62 -11.14
CA ASP A 144 8.53 -17.07 -9.90
C ASP A 144 8.36 -15.54 -9.84
N MET A 145 8.68 -14.85 -10.95
CA MET A 145 8.48 -13.40 -11.07
C MET A 145 7.01 -13.02 -10.90
N SER A 146 6.09 -13.71 -11.60
CA SER A 146 4.66 -13.44 -11.50
C SER A 146 4.12 -13.65 -10.08
N SER A 147 4.57 -14.72 -9.41
CA SER A 147 4.20 -15.02 -8.02
C SER A 147 4.72 -13.93 -7.06
N THR A 148 5.96 -13.49 -7.25
CA THR A 148 6.58 -12.43 -6.44
C THR A 148 5.84 -11.10 -6.60
N ILE A 149 5.50 -10.72 -7.84
CA ILE A 149 4.73 -9.49 -8.12
C ILE A 149 3.35 -9.55 -7.47
N SER A 150 2.61 -10.64 -7.67
CA SER A 150 1.26 -10.80 -7.11
C SER A 150 1.26 -10.73 -5.59
N SER A 151 2.23 -11.38 -4.94
CA SER A 151 2.36 -11.38 -3.48
C SER A 151 2.67 -9.99 -2.93
N GLY A 152 3.65 -9.29 -3.52
CA GLY A 152 4.00 -7.94 -3.10
C GLY A 152 2.90 -6.91 -3.37
N ARG A 153 2.18 -7.06 -4.49
CA ARG A 153 1.07 -6.18 -4.88
C ARG A 153 -0.07 -6.23 -3.86
N ALA A 154 -0.49 -7.42 -3.44
CA ALA A 154 -1.61 -7.58 -2.50
C ALA A 154 -1.34 -6.88 -1.15
N GLU A 155 -0.11 -6.99 -0.62
CA GLU A 155 0.26 -6.31 0.62
C GLU A 155 0.23 -4.79 0.48
N ILE A 156 0.78 -4.27 -0.62
CA ILE A 156 0.82 -2.83 -0.89
C ILE A 156 -0.59 -2.27 -1.10
N GLU A 157 -1.43 -2.95 -1.88
CA GLU A 157 -2.82 -2.54 -2.11
C GLU A 157 -3.63 -2.54 -0.80
N ALA A 158 -3.43 -3.53 0.08
CA ALA A 158 -4.07 -3.55 1.39
C ALA A 158 -3.65 -2.38 2.29
N ARG A 159 -2.36 -1.97 2.24
CA ARG A 159 -1.86 -0.80 2.96
C ARG A 159 -2.40 0.50 2.38
N LEU A 160 -2.52 0.59 1.06
CA LEU A 160 -3.10 1.74 0.37
C LEU A 160 -4.56 1.94 0.77
N ALA A 161 -5.38 0.89 0.72
CA ALA A 161 -6.79 0.96 1.10
C ALA A 161 -6.97 1.42 2.56
N LYS A 162 -6.13 0.95 3.49
CA LYS A 162 -6.14 1.42 4.89
C LYS A 162 -5.80 2.91 5.00
N ALA A 163 -4.80 3.39 4.26
CA ALA A 163 -4.42 4.79 4.27
C ALA A 163 -5.52 5.68 3.67
N GLU A 164 -6.22 5.23 2.63
CA GLU A 164 -7.36 5.95 2.05
C GLU A 164 -8.50 6.13 3.05
N LEU A 165 -8.82 5.10 3.85
CA LEU A 165 -9.82 5.23 4.92
C LEU A 165 -9.43 6.28 5.97
N VAL A 166 -8.14 6.36 6.34
CA VAL A 166 -7.65 7.39 7.26
C VAL A 166 -7.80 8.79 6.64
N VAL A 167 -7.46 8.94 5.36
CA VAL A 167 -7.63 10.22 4.65
C VAL A 167 -9.10 10.62 4.59
N GLN A 168 -10.01 9.69 4.33
CA GLN A 168 -11.45 10.00 4.32
C GLN A 168 -11.94 10.40 5.70
N ARG A 169 -11.55 9.68 6.75
CA ARG A 169 -11.89 10.03 8.12
C ARG A 169 -11.44 11.46 8.47
N ILE A 170 -10.21 11.84 8.14
CA ILE A 170 -9.69 13.20 8.42
C ILE A 170 -10.48 14.25 7.62
N ARG A 171 -10.90 13.94 6.39
CA ARG A 171 -11.75 14.83 5.59
C ARG A 171 -13.13 15.01 6.23
N ASP A 172 -13.70 13.96 6.79
CA ASP A 172 -14.99 14.04 7.46
C ASP A 172 -14.87 14.79 8.79
N GLU A 173 -13.83 14.54 9.59
CA GLU A 173 -13.50 15.33 10.79
C GLU A 173 -13.35 16.82 10.46
N LEU A 174 -12.74 17.17 9.31
CA LEU A 174 -12.63 18.55 8.85
C LEU A 174 -13.99 19.15 8.47
N LYS A 175 -14.86 18.40 7.79
CA LYS A 175 -16.21 18.87 7.43
C LYS A 175 -17.03 19.12 8.69
N ASP A 176 -17.02 18.19 9.62
CA ASP A 176 -17.74 18.30 10.89
C ASP A 176 -17.23 19.51 11.67
N PHE A 177 -15.91 19.67 11.79
CA PHE A 177 -15.30 20.84 12.41
C PHE A 177 -15.75 22.16 11.76
N ILE A 178 -15.83 22.23 10.43
CA ILE A 178 -16.31 23.42 9.71
C ILE A 178 -17.79 23.69 10.04
N VAL A 179 -18.64 22.66 10.05
CA VAL A 179 -20.06 22.79 10.35
C VAL A 179 -20.27 23.24 11.80
N ASP A 180 -19.62 22.58 12.76
CA ASP A 180 -19.69 22.91 14.18
C ASP A 180 -19.20 24.35 14.42
N THR A 181 -18.10 24.73 13.78
CA THR A 181 -17.59 26.11 13.86
C THR A 181 -18.63 27.09 13.34
N LYS A 182 -19.26 26.85 12.18
CA LYS A 182 -20.30 27.76 11.66
C LYS A 182 -21.49 27.92 12.61
N VAL A 183 -21.90 26.86 13.29
CA VAL A 183 -22.99 26.91 14.28
C VAL A 183 -22.61 27.80 15.48
N MET A 184 -21.34 27.82 15.89
CA MET A 184 -20.87 28.64 17.01
C MET A 184 -20.81 30.14 16.71
N PHE A 185 -20.82 30.54 15.43
CA PHE A 185 -20.67 31.94 15.00
C PHE A 185 -21.92 32.46 14.27
N VAL A 186 -23.12 32.13 14.76
CA VAL A 186 -24.38 32.71 14.24
C VAL A 186 -24.45 34.21 14.59
N PRO A 187 -24.88 35.10 13.67
CA PRO A 187 -25.42 34.83 12.33
C PRO A 187 -24.38 34.73 11.20
N ALA A 188 -23.10 35.00 11.44
CA ALA A 188 -22.07 35.00 10.39
C ALA A 188 -21.88 33.62 9.74
N GLY A 189 -21.94 32.54 10.51
CA GLY A 189 -21.76 31.17 10.01
C GLY A 189 -22.88 30.68 9.08
N THR A 190 -24.05 31.32 9.10
CA THR A 190 -25.20 31.02 8.23
C THR A 190 -25.28 31.93 7.00
N LEU A 191 -24.42 32.95 6.90
CA LEU A 191 -24.36 33.81 5.73
C LEU A 191 -23.89 33.00 4.52
N VAL A 192 -24.74 32.91 3.49
CA VAL A 192 -24.41 32.25 2.23
C VAL A 192 -23.97 33.31 1.22
N HIS A 193 -22.72 33.22 0.78
CA HIS A 193 -22.23 34.06 -0.31
C HIS A 193 -22.64 33.47 -1.67
N PRO A 194 -23.05 34.32 -2.63
CA PRO A 194 -23.33 33.85 -3.98
C PRO A 194 -22.04 33.35 -4.65
N PRO A 195 -22.12 32.39 -5.58
CA PRO A 195 -20.97 31.97 -6.40
C PRO A 195 -20.33 33.16 -7.12
N ASP A 196 -19.00 33.14 -7.31
CA ASP A 196 -18.23 34.24 -7.90
C ASP A 196 -18.79 34.74 -9.23
N ALA A 197 -19.25 33.83 -10.10
CA ALA A 197 -19.85 34.21 -11.38
C ALA A 197 -21.18 34.95 -11.24
N GLN A 198 -21.97 34.68 -10.20
CA GLN A 198 -23.18 35.46 -9.88
C GLN A 198 -22.81 36.79 -9.25
N PHE A 199 -21.83 36.80 -8.34
CA PHE A 199 -21.34 38.02 -7.70
C PHE A 199 -20.75 39.02 -8.72
N ASN A 200 -19.91 38.56 -9.64
CA ASN A 200 -19.31 39.39 -10.68
C ASN A 200 -20.37 39.98 -11.63
N ARG A 201 -21.41 39.20 -11.95
CA ARG A 201 -22.56 39.72 -12.72
C ARG A 201 -23.31 40.81 -11.97
N ALA A 202 -23.53 40.65 -10.67
CA ALA A 202 -24.17 41.68 -9.85
C ALA A 202 -23.32 42.97 -9.79
N CYS A 203 -22.00 42.85 -9.66
CA CYS A 203 -21.08 43.99 -9.73
C CYS A 203 -21.18 44.71 -11.09
N TRP A 204 -21.18 43.95 -12.19
CA TRP A 204 -21.33 44.50 -13.53
C TRP A 204 -22.66 45.25 -13.71
N GLN A 205 -23.77 44.70 -13.21
CA GLN A 205 -25.07 45.37 -13.26
C GLN A 205 -25.09 46.66 -12.43
N ALA A 206 -24.44 46.68 -11.26
CA ALA A 206 -24.31 47.89 -10.45
C ALA A 206 -23.52 48.98 -11.19
N TYR A 207 -22.44 48.61 -11.88
CA TYR A 207 -21.69 49.53 -12.73
C TYR A 207 -22.53 50.11 -13.88
N LEU A 208 -23.28 49.26 -14.60
CA LEU A 208 -24.16 49.72 -15.68
C LEU A 208 -25.24 50.68 -15.17
N ALA A 209 -25.85 50.38 -14.02
CA ALA A 209 -26.82 51.26 -13.37
C ALA A 209 -26.21 52.62 -13.01
N GLU A 210 -24.98 52.63 -12.49
CA GLU A 210 -24.26 53.86 -12.15
C GLU A 210 -23.92 54.70 -13.40
N CYS A 211 -23.48 54.06 -14.48
CA CYS A 211 -23.27 54.73 -15.76
C CYS A 211 -24.56 55.36 -16.29
N GLY A 212 -25.68 54.63 -16.20
CA GLY A 212 -27.00 55.12 -16.57
C GLY A 212 -27.45 56.31 -15.73
N ARG A 213 -27.24 56.27 -14.41
CA ARG A 213 -27.55 57.39 -13.49
C ARG A 213 -26.75 58.65 -13.80
N ASN A 214 -25.48 58.49 -14.14
CA ASN A 214 -24.57 59.60 -14.40
C ASN A 214 -24.55 60.05 -15.87
N GLY A 215 -25.36 59.43 -16.75
CA GLY A 215 -25.42 59.75 -18.18
C GLY A 215 -24.13 59.43 -18.95
N VAL A 216 -23.28 58.54 -18.42
CA VAL A 216 -22.01 58.16 -19.04
C VAL A 216 -22.19 56.88 -19.85
N THR A 217 -21.60 56.81 -21.04
CA THR A 217 -21.59 55.57 -21.83
C THR A 217 -20.72 54.51 -21.17
N ALA A 218 -21.31 53.36 -20.83
CA ALA A 218 -20.58 52.25 -20.23
C ALA A 218 -19.50 51.73 -21.18
N ARG A 219 -18.32 51.41 -20.62
CA ARG A 219 -17.24 50.77 -21.37
C ARG A 219 -17.62 49.33 -21.74
N PRO A 220 -17.11 48.79 -22.86
CA PRO A 220 -17.41 47.42 -23.26
C PRO A 220 -16.89 46.41 -22.24
N LEU A 221 -17.63 45.31 -22.08
CA LEU A 221 -17.27 44.23 -21.18
C LEU A 221 -15.96 43.58 -21.65
N SER A 222 -14.94 43.64 -20.79
CA SER A 222 -13.65 42.98 -20.96
C SER A 222 -13.18 42.45 -19.60
N GLU A 223 -12.23 41.52 -19.60
CA GLU A 223 -11.68 40.96 -18.36
C GLU A 223 -11.09 42.03 -17.43
N ALA A 224 -10.26 42.93 -17.98
CA ALA A 224 -9.67 44.03 -17.21
C ALA A 224 -10.75 44.94 -16.61
N MET A 225 -11.78 45.28 -17.38
CA MET A 225 -12.88 46.11 -16.89
C MET A 225 -13.70 45.39 -15.80
N LEU A 226 -13.92 44.08 -15.92
CA LEU A 226 -14.65 43.32 -14.92
C LEU A 226 -13.89 43.28 -13.58
N ILE A 227 -12.55 43.17 -13.61
CA ILE A 227 -11.71 43.25 -12.41
C ILE A 227 -11.86 44.61 -11.73
N ASP A 228 -11.79 45.70 -12.50
CA ASP A 228 -11.97 47.06 -11.96
C ASP A 228 -13.37 47.24 -11.35
N VAL A 229 -14.42 46.79 -12.04
CA VAL A 229 -15.80 46.87 -11.54
C VAL A 229 -15.99 46.06 -10.26
N VAL A 230 -15.44 44.85 -10.17
CA VAL A 230 -15.53 44.04 -8.94
C VAL A 230 -14.76 44.67 -7.78
N ARG A 231 -13.62 45.32 -8.06
CA ARG A 231 -12.86 46.08 -7.05
C ARG A 231 -13.69 47.24 -6.52
N ASP A 232 -14.32 48.00 -7.40
CA ASP A 232 -14.95 49.27 -7.05
C ASP A 232 -16.36 49.08 -6.45
N PHE A 233 -17.19 48.18 -7.01
CA PHE A 233 -18.57 47.94 -6.57
C PHE A 233 -18.73 46.74 -5.63
N GLY A 234 -17.75 45.83 -5.57
CA GLY A 234 -17.83 44.62 -4.77
C GLY A 234 -17.94 44.85 -3.25
N PRO A 235 -17.20 45.80 -2.64
CA PRO A 235 -17.30 46.08 -1.20
C PRO A 235 -18.71 46.47 -0.75
N GLU A 236 -19.35 47.39 -1.47
CA GLU A 236 -20.70 47.86 -1.15
C GLU A 236 -21.73 46.73 -1.28
N LEU A 237 -21.66 45.93 -2.35
CA LEU A 237 -22.55 44.79 -2.54
C LEU A 237 -22.41 43.74 -1.43
N ARG A 238 -21.18 43.49 -0.94
CA ARG A 238 -20.95 42.61 0.22
C ARG A 238 -21.57 43.17 1.50
N GLN A 239 -21.41 44.46 1.77
CA GLN A 239 -22.02 45.11 2.93
C GLN A 239 -23.55 45.05 2.88
N ARG A 240 -24.16 45.35 1.73
CA ARG A 240 -25.61 45.24 1.54
C ARG A 240 -26.12 43.81 1.74
N ALA A 241 -25.39 42.80 1.26
CA ALA A 241 -25.75 41.41 1.49
C ALA A 241 -25.69 41.03 2.98
N ILE A 242 -24.69 41.52 3.72
CA ILE A 242 -24.62 41.33 5.17
C ILE A 242 -25.80 42.01 5.88
N LEU A 243 -26.11 43.26 5.52
CA LEU A 243 -27.24 43.98 6.12
C LEU A 243 -28.58 43.28 5.86
N ALA A 244 -28.82 42.83 4.62
CA ALA A 244 -30.01 42.06 4.26
C ALA A 244 -30.10 40.73 5.05
N HIS A 245 -28.96 40.06 5.30
CA HIS A 245 -28.92 38.88 6.15
C HIS A 245 -29.23 39.21 7.62
N LEU A 246 -28.73 40.33 8.13
CA LEU A 246 -29.02 40.78 9.50
C LEU A 246 -30.47 41.24 9.69
N GLU A 247 -31.17 41.64 8.62
CA GLU A 247 -32.60 41.95 8.66
C GLU A 247 -33.49 40.71 8.83
N LEU A 248 -32.96 39.50 8.63
CA LEU A 248 -33.71 38.28 8.90
C LEU A 248 -34.05 38.14 10.40
N PRO A 249 -35.20 37.54 10.75
CA PRO A 249 -35.65 37.42 12.13
C PRO A 249 -34.61 36.75 13.03
N GLY A 250 -34.27 37.40 14.15
CA GLY A 250 -33.37 36.87 15.17
C GLY A 250 -31.88 37.07 14.91
N ASN A 251 -31.45 37.45 13.70
CA ASN A 251 -30.02 37.56 13.39
C ASN A 251 -29.32 38.74 14.10
N ARG A 252 -29.98 39.90 14.21
CA ARG A 252 -29.45 41.05 14.99
C ARG A 252 -29.31 40.70 16.47
N SER A 253 -30.35 40.12 17.06
CA SER A 253 -30.33 39.67 18.47
C SER A 253 -29.24 38.62 18.72
N ALA A 254 -29.08 37.63 17.83
CA ALA A 254 -28.01 36.63 17.95
C ALA A 254 -26.60 37.25 17.85
N LEU A 255 -26.43 38.30 17.04
CA LEU A 255 -25.16 39.03 16.94
C LEU A 255 -24.87 39.85 18.20
N GLU A 256 -25.89 40.46 18.79
CA GLU A 256 -25.79 41.17 20.09
C GLU A 256 -25.44 40.20 21.22
N ASP A 257 -26.09 39.03 21.29
CA ASP A 257 -25.79 37.97 22.26
C ASP A 257 -24.34 37.46 22.12
N TYR A 258 -23.87 37.30 20.89
CA TYR A 258 -22.48 36.96 20.61
C TYR A 258 -21.53 38.02 21.15
N CYS A 259 -21.78 39.31 20.87
CA CYS A 259 -20.97 40.41 21.36
C CYS A 259 -20.93 40.46 22.90
N ASN A 260 -22.07 40.31 23.58
CA ASN A 260 -22.15 40.25 25.04
C ASN A 260 -21.35 39.06 25.60
N THR A 261 -21.44 37.89 24.97
CA THR A 261 -20.66 36.70 25.36
C THR A 261 -19.15 36.94 25.20
N GLN A 262 -18.72 37.60 24.13
CA GLN A 262 -17.30 37.94 23.92
C GLN A 262 -16.81 38.98 24.93
N ILE A 263 -17.63 39.98 25.28
CA ILE A 263 -17.29 40.97 26.32
C ILE A 263 -17.01 40.25 27.65
N GLY A 264 -17.93 39.41 28.12
CA GLY A 264 -17.75 38.67 29.38
C GLY A 264 -16.53 37.73 29.34
N PHE A 265 -16.29 37.06 28.22
CA PHE A 265 -15.09 36.21 28.05
C PHE A 265 -13.78 37.00 28.12
N LEU A 266 -13.72 38.18 27.49
CA LEU A 266 -12.52 39.02 27.48
C LEU A 266 -12.29 39.70 28.83
N GLU A 267 -13.35 40.12 29.51
CA GLU A 267 -13.28 40.65 30.88
C GLU A 267 -12.74 39.61 31.87
N ALA A 268 -13.24 38.37 31.80
CA ALA A 268 -12.75 37.27 32.65
C ALA A 268 -11.25 36.98 32.45
N ARG A 269 -10.70 37.32 31.28
CA ARG A 269 -9.27 37.18 30.94
C ARG A 269 -8.46 38.46 31.17
N GLN A 270 -9.07 39.49 31.77
CA GLN A 270 -8.47 40.82 31.99
C GLN A 270 -8.06 41.55 30.69
N ASP A 271 -8.61 41.16 29.54
CA ASP A 271 -8.42 41.89 28.27
C ASP A 271 -9.47 43.00 28.12
N HIS A 272 -9.32 44.04 28.94
CA HIS A 272 -10.24 45.17 28.95
C HIS A 272 -10.23 45.96 27.63
N ARG A 273 -9.09 45.97 26.90
CA ARG A 273 -8.97 46.66 25.61
C ARG A 273 -9.78 45.93 24.53
N GLY A 274 -9.69 44.61 24.48
CA GLY A 274 -10.52 43.77 23.60
C GLY A 274 -12.00 43.94 23.91
N ALA A 275 -12.39 43.88 25.19
CA ALA A 275 -13.78 44.07 25.60
C ALA A 275 -14.31 45.47 25.24
N LYS A 276 -13.49 46.53 25.38
CA LYS A 276 -13.87 47.90 25.00
C LYS A 276 -14.27 48.01 23.53
N ARG A 277 -13.58 47.31 22.63
CA ARG A 277 -13.93 47.29 21.20
C ARG A 277 -15.36 46.80 20.97
N PHE A 278 -15.75 45.69 21.60
CA PHE A 278 -17.11 45.16 21.46
C PHE A 278 -18.16 46.07 22.08
N ARG A 279 -17.87 46.71 23.23
CA ARG A 279 -18.78 47.71 23.82
C ARG A 279 -19.01 48.88 22.89
N SER A 280 -17.97 49.45 22.29
CA SER A 280 -18.12 50.54 21.33
C SER A 280 -18.94 50.16 20.09
N LEU A 281 -18.91 48.88 19.67
CA LEU A 281 -19.77 48.39 18.59
C LEU A 281 -21.23 48.25 19.04
N MET A 282 -21.48 47.76 20.25
CA MET A 282 -22.83 47.70 20.84
C MET A 282 -23.43 49.11 21.00
N ASP A 283 -22.64 50.05 21.52
CA ASP A 283 -23.03 51.46 21.67
C ASP A 283 -23.42 52.09 20.32
N ALA A 284 -22.66 51.80 19.25
CA ALA A 284 -22.93 52.33 17.91
C ALA A 284 -24.26 51.83 17.31
N VAL A 285 -24.72 50.64 17.71
CA VAL A 285 -25.99 50.05 17.27
C VAL A 285 -27.13 50.44 18.22
N GLY A 286 -26.83 51.08 19.35
CA GLY A 286 -27.80 51.44 20.39
C GLY A 286 -28.29 50.25 21.22
N ALA A 287 -27.53 49.15 21.23
CA ALA A 287 -27.86 47.94 21.97
C ALA A 287 -27.32 48.02 23.41
N GLU A 288 -28.11 47.58 24.39
CA GLU A 288 -27.66 47.56 25.78
C GLU A 288 -26.64 46.45 26.01
N VAL A 289 -25.52 46.79 26.65
CA VAL A 289 -24.50 45.82 27.05
C VAL A 289 -25.01 45.09 28.29
N PHE A 290 -25.40 43.82 28.12
CA PHE A 290 -25.72 42.96 29.25
C PHE A 290 -24.46 42.24 29.69
N ILE A 291 -23.90 42.66 30.83
CA ILE A 291 -22.81 41.94 31.49
C ILE A 291 -23.48 40.87 32.37
N PRO A 292 -23.43 39.57 32.04
CA PRO A 292 -23.84 38.56 32.99
C PRO A 292 -22.89 38.66 34.19
N VAL A 293 -23.42 39.08 35.34
CA VAL A 293 -22.67 39.13 36.60
C VAL A 293 -22.17 37.71 36.88
N SER A 294 -20.88 37.47 36.64
CA SER A 294 -20.21 36.33 37.27
C SER A 294 -20.17 36.64 38.76
N ASP A 295 -20.80 35.80 39.58
CA ASP A 295 -20.72 35.85 41.05
C ASP A 295 -19.25 35.93 41.47
N SER A 296 -18.79 37.16 41.64
CA SER A 296 -17.45 37.48 42.07
C SER A 296 -17.56 37.69 43.57
N LYS A 297 -17.18 36.67 44.34
CA LYS A 297 -17.03 36.78 45.78
C LYS A 297 -16.15 37.98 46.10
N GLU A 298 -16.68 38.85 46.95
CA GLU A 298 -15.97 39.93 47.62
C GLU A 298 -14.68 39.42 48.29
N GLY A 299 -13.63 40.21 48.14
CA GLY A 299 -12.34 40.04 48.80
C GLY A 299 -11.51 41.29 48.55
N GLY A 300 -11.60 42.24 49.47
CA GLY A 300 -11.18 43.62 49.30
C GLY A 300 -9.69 43.93 49.50
N ASP A 301 -9.45 45.22 49.32
CA ASP A 301 -8.35 46.06 49.76
C ASP A 301 -6.98 45.98 49.06
N GLY A 302 -6.51 47.17 48.64
CA GLY A 302 -5.08 47.42 48.55
C GLY A 302 -4.57 48.48 47.58
N LYS A 303 -4.99 49.75 47.76
CA LYS A 303 -4.19 50.98 47.58
C LYS A 303 -3.41 51.26 46.26
N SER A 304 -3.86 52.36 45.65
CA SER A 304 -3.13 53.60 45.36
C SER A 304 -2.03 53.64 44.28
N ASN A 305 -2.30 54.52 43.30
CA ASN A 305 -1.65 55.81 43.06
C ASN A 305 -0.96 56.03 41.69
N THR A 306 -1.32 57.19 41.13
CA THR A 306 -0.49 58.16 40.38
C THR A 306 -0.03 57.74 38.98
N SER A 307 -0.66 58.22 37.91
CA SER A 307 -0.65 59.58 37.30
C SER A 307 0.41 59.73 36.20
N ARG A 308 -0.05 60.08 34.99
CA ARG A 308 0.45 61.16 34.10
C ARG A 308 0.06 60.90 32.64
N ASP A 309 -0.78 61.82 32.14
CA ASP A 309 -0.58 62.67 30.96
C ASP A 309 0.13 62.07 29.73
N ALA A 310 -0.58 62.04 28.59
CA ALA A 310 -0.31 62.94 27.46
C ALA A 310 -1.19 62.61 26.23
N GLU A 311 -2.06 63.58 25.93
CA GLU A 311 -2.53 64.09 24.64
C GLU A 311 -2.34 63.31 23.31
N ALA A 312 -3.49 63.20 22.64
CA ALA A 312 -3.81 63.72 21.31
C ALA A 312 -3.06 63.25 20.04
N GLY A 313 -3.88 62.85 19.06
CA GLY A 313 -3.62 63.10 17.64
C GLY A 313 -3.63 61.85 16.77
N GLY A 314 -4.65 61.70 15.92
CA GLY A 314 -4.60 60.79 14.77
C GLY A 314 -5.93 60.12 14.43
N GLU A 315 -6.95 60.91 14.10
CA GLU A 315 -7.97 60.46 13.15
C GLU A 315 -7.28 60.33 11.78
N ASP A 316 -7.03 59.09 11.34
CA ASP A 316 -6.95 58.65 9.95
C ASP A 316 -6.33 57.26 9.91
N GLN A 317 -7.19 56.25 9.70
CA GLN A 317 -6.94 54.81 9.41
C GLN A 317 -7.79 53.88 10.29
N ILE A 318 -9.12 53.89 10.13
CA ILE A 318 -9.99 52.88 10.78
C ILE A 318 -10.31 51.68 9.85
N PHE A 319 -10.02 51.77 8.55
CA PHE A 319 -10.29 50.70 7.58
C PHE A 319 -9.08 50.37 6.70
N SER A 320 -7.94 50.00 7.28
CA SER A 320 -6.85 49.36 6.52
C SER A 320 -5.85 48.66 7.43
N GLN A 321 -6.28 47.59 8.10
CA GLN A 321 -5.49 46.41 8.47
C GLN A 321 -6.30 45.65 9.51
N VAL A 322 -7.07 44.67 9.04
CA VAL A 322 -7.54 43.60 9.93
C VAL A 322 -6.35 42.68 10.11
N ASP A 323 -5.53 42.94 11.11
CA ASP A 323 -4.75 41.87 11.70
C ASP A 323 -5.77 40.87 12.25
N PRO A 324 -5.77 39.60 11.81
CA PRO A 324 -6.65 38.61 12.39
C PRO A 324 -6.32 38.55 13.88
N VAL A 325 -7.31 38.87 14.72
CA VAL A 325 -7.29 38.49 16.13
C VAL A 325 -6.87 37.04 16.15
N THR A 326 -5.77 36.76 16.84
CA THR A 326 -5.18 35.44 17.02
C THR A 326 -6.24 34.49 17.57
N ALA A 327 -7.02 33.89 16.67
CA ALA A 327 -7.89 32.78 16.98
C ALA A 327 -6.96 31.62 17.34
N PHE A 328 -6.84 31.38 18.64
CA PHE A 328 -6.20 30.20 19.22
C PHE A 328 -4.79 29.87 18.70
N GLY A 329 -3.83 30.76 18.97
CA GLY A 329 -2.41 30.46 18.82
C GLY A 329 -1.81 29.91 20.12
N LYS A 330 -1.62 28.60 20.22
CA LYS A 330 -0.52 28.06 21.04
C LYS A 330 0.77 28.67 20.50
N HIS A 331 1.53 29.37 21.34
CA HIS A 331 2.87 29.82 20.98
C HIS A 331 3.76 28.61 20.69
N THR A 332 3.91 28.24 19.42
CA THR A 332 5.05 27.43 18.97
C THR A 332 6.17 28.38 18.62
N GLN A 333 7.25 28.35 19.41
CA GLN A 333 8.47 29.10 19.13
C GLN A 333 8.95 28.82 17.69
N ARG A 334 9.09 29.89 16.89
CA ARG A 334 9.77 29.85 15.59
C ARG A 334 11.23 29.48 15.83
N ARG A 335 11.62 28.26 15.45
CA ARG A 335 13.03 27.92 15.23
C ARG A 335 13.30 28.01 13.73
N VAL A 336 14.04 29.04 13.32
CA VAL A 336 14.59 29.17 11.96
C VAL A 336 15.61 28.04 11.77
N VAL A 337 15.32 27.10 10.87
CA VAL A 337 16.31 26.11 10.42
C VAL A 337 16.73 26.49 9.01
N THR A 338 17.98 26.86 8.87
CA THR A 338 18.64 27.26 7.63
C THR A 338 18.59 26.16 6.57
N TYR A 339 18.17 26.53 5.37
CA TYR A 339 18.20 25.68 4.18
C TYR A 339 19.65 25.51 3.71
N LYS A 340 20.15 24.26 3.67
CA LYS A 340 21.37 23.90 2.93
C LYS A 340 20.98 23.01 1.74
N PRO A 341 21.14 23.44 0.48
CA PRO A 341 20.96 22.55 -0.66
C PRO A 341 22.08 21.50 -0.67
N ARG A 342 21.74 20.23 -0.93
CA ARG A 342 22.71 19.15 -1.14
C ARG A 342 23.21 19.13 -2.60
N PRO A 343 24.44 18.67 -2.85
CA PRO A 343 25.06 18.70 -4.18
C PRO A 343 24.39 17.73 -5.14
N THR A 344 24.42 18.10 -6.42
CA THR A 344 24.01 17.28 -7.57
C THR A 344 24.81 15.97 -7.60
N LEU A 345 24.10 14.82 -7.57
CA LEU A 345 24.73 13.52 -7.77
C LEU A 345 25.24 13.43 -9.21
N SER A 346 26.54 13.19 -9.34
CA SER A 346 27.26 13.11 -10.60
C SER A 346 26.83 11.91 -11.44
N ARG A 347 26.84 12.14 -12.75
CA ARG A 347 26.38 11.25 -13.80
C ARG A 347 27.41 10.17 -14.10
N THR A 348 27.79 9.32 -13.14
CA THR A 348 28.60 8.12 -13.38
C THR A 348 28.58 7.14 -12.20
N SER A 349 27.77 6.08 -12.28
CA SER A 349 28.14 4.77 -11.76
C SER A 349 27.35 3.69 -12.51
N LYS A 350 28.07 3.07 -13.45
CA LYS A 350 27.64 1.89 -14.20
C LYS A 350 27.58 0.68 -13.25
N LEU A 351 26.59 -0.19 -13.50
CA LEU A 351 26.66 -1.65 -13.36
C LEU A 351 27.36 -2.20 -12.11
N SER A 352 26.58 -2.46 -11.06
CA SER A 352 26.83 -3.60 -10.19
C SER A 352 25.51 -4.08 -9.57
N PHE A 353 25.33 -5.40 -9.53
CA PHE A 353 24.24 -6.08 -8.85
C PHE A 353 24.20 -5.63 -7.38
N LEU A 354 23.14 -4.94 -6.97
CA LEU A 354 22.94 -4.55 -5.58
C LEU A 354 21.76 -5.33 -4.99
N SER A 355 22.07 -6.06 -3.94
CA SER A 355 21.14 -6.94 -3.21
C SER A 355 20.00 -6.14 -2.57
N PRO A 356 18.84 -6.79 -2.28
CA PRO A 356 17.70 -6.16 -1.60
C PRO A 356 18.03 -5.48 -0.27
N ALA A 357 19.15 -5.84 0.37
CA ALA A 357 19.59 -5.25 1.64
C ALA A 357 20.01 -3.77 1.54
N LEU A 358 20.48 -3.30 0.37
CA LEU A 358 20.91 -1.90 0.20
C LEU A 358 19.76 -0.93 -0.12
N LEU A 359 18.60 -1.45 -0.53
CA LEU A 359 17.37 -0.66 -0.64
C LEU A 359 16.73 -0.40 0.72
N LEU A 360 16.93 -1.30 1.69
CA LEU A 360 16.40 -1.15 3.05
C LEU A 360 17.19 -0.15 3.90
N SER A 361 18.49 0.07 3.64
CA SER A 361 19.29 1.04 4.41
C SER A 361 19.02 2.51 4.08
N ASN A 362 18.26 2.81 3.03
CA ASN A 362 17.89 4.18 2.65
C ASN A 362 16.48 4.59 3.10
N LEU A 363 15.71 3.69 3.71
CA LEU A 363 14.44 4.01 4.36
C LEU A 363 14.71 4.53 5.77
N ARG A 364 14.78 5.86 5.89
CA ARG A 364 14.73 6.60 7.15
C ARG A 364 13.37 6.36 7.83
N LEU A 365 13.26 5.27 8.61
CA LEU A 365 12.18 5.10 9.58
C LEU A 365 12.53 5.91 10.83
N ALA A 366 11.93 7.10 10.97
CA ALA A 366 11.81 7.73 12.27
C ALA A 366 10.68 7.04 13.03
N VAL A 367 11.03 6.08 13.88
CA VAL A 367 10.13 5.52 14.90
C VAL A 367 9.95 6.59 15.97
N VAL A 368 8.84 7.31 15.96
CA VAL A 368 8.43 8.13 17.09
C VAL A 368 7.74 7.19 18.09
N ARG A 369 8.42 6.91 19.20
CA ARG A 369 7.80 6.31 20.39
C ARG A 369 6.85 7.33 21.00
N GLU A 370 5.57 7.00 21.01
CA GLU A 370 4.53 7.71 21.73
C GLU A 370 4.82 7.58 23.25
N GLN A 371 5.05 8.71 23.93
CA GLN A 371 5.09 8.71 25.39
C GLN A 371 3.66 8.61 25.93
N GLN A 372 3.38 7.48 26.59
CA GLN A 372 2.23 7.34 27.46
C GLN A 372 2.36 8.30 28.65
N GLY A 373 1.24 8.99 28.94
CA GLY A 373 0.95 9.55 30.26
C GLY A 373 0.74 11.04 30.28
N VAL A 374 -0.49 11.51 30.06
CA VAL A 374 -1.09 12.63 30.81
C VAL A 374 -2.61 12.42 30.91
N ASP A 375 -3.12 12.61 32.12
CA ASP A 375 -4.50 12.49 32.62
C ASP A 375 -5.64 12.81 31.63
N ARG A 376 -6.55 11.86 31.44
CA ARG A 376 -7.89 12.08 30.86
C ARG A 376 -8.81 12.64 31.93
N ARG A 377 -8.71 13.93 32.23
CA ARG A 377 -9.73 14.66 33.00
C ARG A 377 -10.43 15.69 32.11
N ALA A 378 -11.62 15.28 31.68
CA ALA A 378 -12.81 16.05 31.29
C ALA A 378 -12.59 17.38 30.55
N ILE A 379 -12.74 17.34 29.22
CA ILE A 379 -13.32 18.47 28.48
C ILE A 379 -14.84 18.30 28.62
N PRO A 380 -15.55 19.16 29.37
CA PRO A 380 -17.00 19.08 29.44
C PRO A 380 -17.57 19.47 28.08
N VAL A 381 -18.29 18.53 27.46
CA VAL A 381 -19.08 18.79 26.25
C VAL A 381 -20.26 19.67 26.66
N ALA A 382 -20.63 20.66 25.85
CA ALA A 382 -21.69 21.62 26.15
C ALA A 382 -23.06 20.99 26.50
N SER A 383 -23.28 19.71 26.16
CA SER A 383 -24.45 18.92 26.56
C SER A 383 -24.50 18.55 28.05
N GLU A 384 -23.36 18.52 28.78
CA GLU A 384 -23.34 18.21 30.22
C GLU A 384 -23.73 19.41 31.11
N ILE A 385 -23.61 20.64 30.61
CA ILE A 385 -24.03 21.84 31.34
C ILE A 385 -25.55 22.05 31.22
N ALA A 386 -26.16 21.63 30.10
CA ALA A 386 -27.61 21.69 29.91
C ALA A 386 -28.35 20.69 30.81
N ASN A 387 -27.85 19.46 30.98
CA ASN A 387 -28.53 18.43 31.78
C ASN A 387 -28.44 18.65 33.31
N ARG A 388 -27.47 19.44 33.81
CA ARG A 388 -27.43 19.82 35.24
C ARG A 388 -28.43 20.90 35.62
N LYS A 389 -28.86 21.74 34.67
CA LYS A 389 -29.91 22.76 34.91
C LYS A 389 -31.32 22.17 34.94
N VAL A 390 -31.56 21.07 34.25
CA VAL A 390 -32.88 20.40 34.23
C VAL A 390 -33.13 19.57 35.51
N HIS A 391 -32.09 19.02 36.15
CA HIS A 391 -32.25 18.32 37.43
C HIS A 391 -32.27 19.22 38.68
N ALA A 392 -31.78 20.46 38.59
CA ALA A 392 -31.81 21.41 39.71
C ALA A 392 -33.12 22.21 39.82
N THR A 393 -34.01 22.14 38.82
CA THR A 393 -35.27 22.90 38.76
C THR A 393 -36.53 22.08 39.09
N MET A 394 -36.40 20.81 39.50
CA MET A 394 -37.53 19.97 39.92
C MET A 394 -37.65 19.70 41.44
N HIS A 395 -36.86 20.37 42.30
CA HIS A 395 -36.95 20.13 43.75
C HIS A 395 -37.31 21.30 44.68
N HIS A 396 -37.66 22.48 44.17
CA HIS A 396 -38.21 23.56 45.02
C HIS A 396 -39.49 24.15 44.42
N GLY A 397 -40.58 23.40 44.55
CA GLY A 397 -41.94 23.86 44.26
C GLY A 397 -42.95 22.77 44.62
N GLY A 398 -43.38 22.74 45.89
CA GLY A 398 -44.48 21.86 46.31
C GLY A 398 -44.55 21.64 47.82
N SER A 399 -45.29 22.54 48.49
CA SER A 399 -45.87 22.46 49.85
C SER A 399 -44.95 22.47 51.06
#